data_AF-K1SSQ4-F1
#
_entry.id   AF-K1SSQ4-F1
#
_cell.length_a   1.000
_cell.length_b   1.000
_cell.length_c   1.000
_cell.angle_alpha   90.00
_cell.angle_beta   90.00
_cell.angle_gamma   90.00
#
_symmetry.space_group_name_H-M   'P 1'
#
loop_
_entity.id
_entity.type
_entity.pdbx_description
1 polymer ?
#
loop_
_entity_poly.entity_id
_entity_poly.type
_entity_poly.pdbx_seq_one_letter_code
_entity_poly.pdbx_strand_id
1 'polypeptide(L)'
;MTKLSVNINKVATLRNARGGNNPDVVKVALDCEAFGAEGITVHPRPDERHIRRSDVYELRPLLTTEFNIEGYPSPEFVDLVLKVKPHQVT
;
A
#
# COMPACT_ATOMS: atom_id res chain seq x y z
N MET A 1 -2.51 -4.94 23.18
CA MET A 1 -3.39 -5.81 22.36
C MET A 1 -2.70 -6.02 21.02
N THR A 2 -2.82 -7.19 20.41
CA THR A 2 -2.18 -7.49 19.11
C THR A 2 -2.91 -6.76 17.99
N LYS A 3 -2.16 -6.14 17.06
CA LYS A 3 -2.72 -5.43 15.90
C LYS A 3 -2.56 -6.21 14.61
N LEU A 4 -3.53 -6.08 13.69
CA LEU A 4 -3.46 -6.65 12.35
C LEU A 4 -3.25 -5.54 11.31
N SER A 5 -2.12 -5.59 10.59
CA SER A 5 -1.87 -4.77 9.40
C SER A 5 -2.03 -5.65 8.15
N VAL A 6 -2.93 -5.29 7.24
CA VAL A 6 -3.27 -6.12 6.07
C VAL A 6 -2.42 -5.74 4.87
N ASN A 7 -1.67 -6.71 4.34
CA ASN A 7 -0.88 -6.52 3.12
C ASN A 7 -1.74 -6.71 1.88
N ILE A 8 -1.84 -5.69 1.02
CA ILE A 8 -2.73 -5.68 -0.16
C ILE A 8 -2.00 -5.89 -1.49
N ASN A 9 -0.72 -6.28 -1.49
CA ASN A 9 0.08 -6.45 -2.71
C ASN A 9 -0.56 -7.42 -3.73
N LYS A 10 -1.23 -8.48 -3.25
CA LYS A 10 -1.85 -9.48 -4.13
C LYS A 10 -3.13 -8.98 -4.80
N VAL A 11 -3.81 -8.00 -4.21
CA VAL A 11 -4.93 -7.29 -4.86
C VAL A 11 -4.43 -6.54 -6.09
N ALA A 12 -3.34 -5.78 -5.93
CA ALA A 12 -2.71 -5.06 -7.02
C ALA A 12 -2.13 -6.00 -8.10
N THR A 13 -1.62 -7.18 -7.69
CA THR A 13 -1.21 -8.23 -8.64
C THR A 13 -2.38 -8.64 -9.55
N LEU A 14 -3.55 -8.90 -8.97
CA LEU A 14 -4.74 -9.30 -9.71
C LEU A 14 -5.22 -8.19 -10.67
N ARG A 15 -5.20 -6.93 -10.20
CA ARG A 15 -5.51 -5.75 -11.04
C ARG A 15 -4.57 -5.67 -12.24
N ASN A 16 -3.26 -5.75 -12.00
CA ASN A 16 -2.25 -5.60 -13.05
C ASN A 16 -2.32 -6.70 -14.10
N ALA A 17 -2.74 -7.92 -13.73
CA ALA A 17 -2.82 -9.05 -14.64
C ALA A 17 -3.97 -8.95 -15.67
N ARG A 18 -5.04 -8.21 -15.36
CA ARG A 18 -6.24 -8.12 -16.21
C ARG A 18 -6.39 -6.78 -16.94
N GLY A 19 -5.63 -5.76 -16.52
CA GLY A 19 -5.83 -4.38 -16.98
C GLY A 19 -7.04 -3.71 -16.32
N GLY A 20 -7.11 -2.38 -16.42
CA GLY A 20 -8.15 -1.58 -15.76
C GLY A 20 -7.94 -1.44 -14.25
N ASN A 21 -9.01 -1.05 -13.54
CA ASN A 21 -9.03 -0.86 -12.08
C ASN A 21 -9.99 -1.85 -11.40
N ASN A 22 -9.82 -3.15 -11.64
CA ASN A 22 -10.62 -4.20 -11.03
C ASN A 22 -9.76 -5.45 -10.71
N PRO A 23 -9.49 -5.75 -9.42
CA PRO A 23 -9.97 -5.03 -8.23
C PRO A 23 -9.37 -3.63 -8.07
N ASP A 24 -10.14 -2.73 -7.46
CA ASP A 24 -9.68 -1.40 -7.05
C ASP A 24 -8.90 -1.52 -5.74
N VAL A 25 -7.61 -1.15 -5.78
CA VAL A 25 -6.69 -1.25 -4.64
C VAL A 25 -7.08 -0.31 -3.50
N VAL A 26 -7.50 0.92 -3.84
CA VAL A 26 -7.91 1.93 -2.85
C VAL A 26 -9.18 1.46 -2.15
N LYS A 27 -10.17 0.99 -2.91
CA LYS A 27 -11.41 0.46 -2.33
C LYS A 27 -11.12 -0.69 -1.36
N VAL A 28 -10.28 -1.65 -1.76
CA VAL A 28 -9.96 -2.80 -0.90
C VAL A 28 -9.23 -2.37 0.38
N ALA A 29 -8.34 -1.38 0.30
CA ALA A 29 -7.67 -0.86 1.49
C ALA A 29 -8.66 -0.24 2.49
N LEU A 30 -9.61 0.58 2.00
CA LEU A 30 -10.67 1.17 2.83
C LEU A 30 -11.62 0.12 3.41
N ASP A 31 -11.96 -0.91 2.62
CA ASP A 31 -12.76 -2.04 3.10
C ASP A 31 -12.03 -2.79 4.22
N CYS A 32 -10.71 -2.98 4.11
CA CYS A 32 -9.90 -3.60 5.17
C CYS A 32 -9.95 -2.79 6.48
N GLU A 33 -9.78 -1.46 6.43
CA GLU A 33 -9.92 -0.59 7.61
C GLU A 33 -11.34 -0.69 8.20
N ALA A 34 -12.37 -0.62 7.36
CA ALA A 34 -13.77 -0.72 7.78
C ALA A 34 -14.13 -2.06 8.43
N PHE A 35 -13.41 -3.13 8.08
CA PHE A 35 -13.57 -4.47 8.66
C PHE A 35 -12.62 -4.77 9.83
N GLY A 36 -11.91 -3.76 10.33
CA GLY A 36 -11.15 -3.83 11.57
C GLY A 36 -9.65 -4.06 11.40
N ALA A 37 -9.09 -3.90 10.20
CA ALA A 37 -7.64 -3.77 10.06
C ALA A 37 -7.16 -2.51 10.79
N GLU A 38 -6.08 -2.64 11.57
CA GLU A 38 -5.44 -1.54 12.28
C GLU A 38 -4.22 -0.98 11.54
N GLY A 39 -3.99 -1.49 10.33
CA GLY A 39 -3.01 -0.98 9.41
C GLY A 39 -3.17 -1.54 8.01
N ILE A 40 -2.59 -0.85 7.04
CA ILE A 40 -2.44 -1.30 5.66
C ILE A 40 -0.96 -1.35 5.31
N THR A 41 -0.54 -2.46 4.74
CA THR A 41 0.84 -2.68 4.29
C THR A 41 0.90 -2.77 2.76
N VAL A 42 1.85 -2.05 2.15
CA VAL A 42 2.13 -2.09 0.72
C VAL A 42 3.62 -2.21 0.44
N HIS A 43 3.98 -2.81 -0.70
CA HIS A 43 5.37 -2.92 -1.15
C HIS A 43 5.50 -2.41 -2.60
N PRO A 44 5.78 -1.11 -2.81
CA PRO A 44 6.00 -0.52 -4.13
C PRO A 44 7.39 -0.90 -4.68
N ARG A 45 7.49 -2.05 -5.33
CA ARG A 45 8.76 -2.48 -5.94
C ARG A 45 9.17 -1.55 -7.10
N PRO A 46 10.48 -1.43 -7.41
CA PRO A 46 10.95 -0.63 -8.55
C PRO A 46 10.38 -1.07 -9.91
N ASP A 47 10.07 -2.36 -10.07
CA ASP A 47 9.46 -2.92 -11.28
C ASP A 47 7.93 -2.78 -11.31
N GLU A 48 7.33 -2.19 -10.26
CA GLU A 48 5.89 -2.02 -10.07
C GLU A 48 5.07 -3.30 -10.32
N ARG A 49 5.64 -4.46 -10.02
CA ARG A 49 5.03 -5.77 -10.28
C ARG A 49 3.64 -5.94 -9.67
N HIS A 50 3.40 -5.31 -8.52
CA HIS A 50 2.12 -5.31 -7.80
C HIS A 50 1.66 -3.89 -7.50
N ILE A 51 2.07 -3.35 -6.35
CA ILE A 51 1.80 -1.96 -5.97
C ILE A 51 2.63 -1.06 -6.86
N ARG A 52 1.96 -0.10 -7.51
CA ARG A 52 2.58 1.01 -8.24
C ARG A 52 2.86 2.15 -7.28
N ARG A 53 3.77 3.05 -7.64
CA ARG A 53 4.01 4.26 -6.83
C ARG A 53 2.76 5.14 -6.75
N SER A 54 1.95 5.19 -7.80
CA SER A 54 0.65 5.90 -7.80
C SER A 54 -0.26 5.42 -6.69
N ASP A 55 -0.36 4.11 -6.48
CA ASP A 55 -1.20 3.52 -5.43
C ASP A 55 -0.80 4.03 -4.04
N VAL A 56 0.50 4.19 -3.78
CA VAL A 56 1.01 4.71 -2.51
C VAL A 56 0.54 6.15 -2.27
N TYR A 57 0.62 7.00 -3.30
CA TYR A 57 0.17 8.39 -3.21
C TYR A 57 -1.34 8.52 -3.08
N GLU A 58 -2.11 7.65 -3.74
CA GLU A 58 -3.57 7.61 -3.65
C GLU A 58 -4.06 7.11 -2.28
N LEU A 59 -3.39 6.11 -1.71
CA LEU A 59 -3.73 5.56 -0.40
C LEU A 59 -3.44 6.54 0.74
N ARG A 60 -2.29 7.21 0.71
CA ARG A 60 -1.80 8.01 1.85
C ARG A 60 -2.81 9.02 2.42
N PRO A 61 -3.53 9.84 1.62
CA PRO A 61 -4.50 10.80 2.17
C PRO A 61 -5.81 10.16 2.65
N LEU A 62 -6.07 8.91 2.29
CA LEU A 62 -7.34 8.22 2.56
C LEU A 62 -7.29 7.30 3.78
N LEU A 63 -6.14 6.67 4.03
CA LEU A 63 -5.97 5.76 5.16
C LEU A 63 -6.01 6.49 6.50
N THR A 64 -6.75 5.92 7.45
CA THR A 64 -6.94 6.46 8.79
C THR A 64 -6.21 5.67 9.88
N THR A 65 -5.76 4.46 9.54
CA THR A 65 -5.00 3.56 10.40
C THR A 65 -3.50 3.62 10.07
N GLU A 66 -2.70 2.72 10.65
CA GLU A 66 -1.29 2.63 10.31
C GLU A 66 -1.11 2.43 8.80
N PHE A 67 -0.13 3.13 8.23
CA PHE A 67 0.29 2.89 6.86
C PHE A 67 1.74 2.45 6.90
N ASN A 68 1.98 1.21 6.51
CA ASN A 68 3.30 0.59 6.48
C ASN A 68 3.75 0.41 5.02
N ILE A 69 4.94 0.91 4.71
CA ILE A 69 5.54 0.75 3.37
C ILE A 69 6.77 -0.14 3.48
N GLU A 70 6.70 -1.30 2.84
CA GLU A 70 7.80 -2.25 2.73
C GLU A 70 8.69 -1.90 1.52
N GLY A 71 10.01 -2.02 1.66
CA GLY A 71 10.87 -1.92 0.48
C GLY A 71 12.37 -2.03 0.73
N TYR A 72 13.11 -2.23 -0.38
CA TYR A 72 14.56 -2.12 -0.36
C TYR A 72 14.97 -0.65 -0.24
N PRO A 73 15.93 -0.27 0.64
CA PRO A 73 16.31 1.12 0.89
C PRO A 73 17.15 1.73 -0.24
N SER A 74 16.64 1.70 -1.46
CA SER A 74 17.21 2.44 -2.60
C SER A 74 16.94 3.95 -2.44
N PRO A 75 17.74 4.82 -3.09
CA PRO A 75 17.50 6.26 -3.07
C PRO A 75 16.06 6.64 -3.47
N GLU A 76 15.51 5.98 -4.49
CA GLU A 76 14.15 6.28 -4.97
C GLU A 76 13.07 5.82 -3.98
N PHE A 77 13.31 4.73 -3.25
CA PHE A 77 12.41 4.27 -2.19
C PHE A 77 12.46 5.22 -0.98
N VAL A 78 13.67 5.62 -0.57
CA VAL A 78 13.87 6.61 0.50
C VAL A 78 13.16 7.92 0.16
N ASP A 79 13.31 8.42 -1.08
CA ASP A 79 12.61 9.62 -1.55
C ASP A 79 11.08 9.46 -1.50
N LEU A 80 10.56 8.28 -1.88
CA LEU A 80 9.13 7.97 -1.82
C LEU A 80 8.62 8.05 -0.38
N VAL A 81 9.26 7.35 0.57
CA VAL A 81 8.78 7.32 1.96
C VAL A 81 8.96 8.66 2.67
N LEU A 82 9.99 9.45 2.35
CA LEU A 82 10.17 10.80 2.90
C LEU A 82 9.07 11.78 2.42
N LYS A 83 8.59 11.61 1.18
CA LYS A 83 7.46 12.38 0.64
C LYS A 83 6.13 11.93 1.24
N VAL A 84 5.91 10.61 1.31
CA VAL A 84 4.65 10.01 1.74
C VAL A 84 4.45 10.10 3.26
N LYS A 85 5.54 10.07 4.03
CA LYS A 85 5.54 10.04 5.50
C LYS A 85 4.58 8.97 6.04
N PRO A 86 4.83 7.67 5.74
CA PRO A 86 4.05 6.58 6.31
C PRO A 86 4.28 6.50 7.83
N HIS A 87 3.43 5.76 8.52
CA HIS A 87 3.57 5.53 9.96
C HIS A 87 4.74 4.58 10.26
N GLN A 88 4.97 3.61 9.37
CA GLN A 88 6.06 2.64 9.46
C GLN A 88 6.70 2.42 8.09
N VAL A 89 8.00 2.10 8.10
CA VAL A 89 8.77 1.62 6.94
C VAL A 89 9.45 0.32 7.37
N THR A 90 9.33 -0.74 6.56
CA THR A 90 9.87 -2.07 6.87
C THR A 90 10.74 -2.62 5.74
#